data_AF-A0A522FJY8-F1
#
_entry.id   AF-A0A522FJY8-F1
#
_cell.length_a   1.000
_cell.length_b   1.000
_cell.length_c   1.000
_cell.angle_alpha   90.00
_cell.angle_beta   90.00
_cell.angle_gamma   90.00
#
_symmetry.space_group_name_H-M   'P 1'
#
loop_
_entity.id
_entity.type
_entity.pdbx_description
1 polymer ?
#
loop_
_entity_poly.entity_id
_entity_poly.type
_entity_poly.pdbx_seq_one_letter_code
_entity_poly.pdbx_strand_id
1 'polypeptide(L)'
;MTDTEVQSRIDSLNDKLDFIVQELEYQRRHRLEMEDLKDDLLIVAKDVYQTSLNEFEELSNHLQTGDILHLLKKLVRNTNNLSNAFEQIESFRDFVDDAKVISKEMFQSLLLKFDEMDRAGYFQFSKEAFNVLDKIVTSFSPQDVKNLGDNIVMILNTIKNLTQPEMLATVNNAVEIYKTIDRDEAGKISLFGLLRELNKPEMKQGLLFVTKLVKGMAEGRN
;
A
#
# COMPACT_ATOMS: atom_id res chain seq x y z
N MET A 1 44.59 45.71 7.43
CA MET A 1 44.41 44.71 8.50
C MET A 1 45.35 45.12 9.61
N THR A 2 44.82 45.41 10.80
CA THR A 2 45.62 45.82 11.96
C THR A 2 46.12 44.58 12.69
N ASP A 3 47.28 44.65 13.34
CA ASP A 3 47.87 43.49 14.07
C ASP A 3 46.89 42.87 15.10
N THR A 4 46.00 43.68 15.66
CA THR A 4 44.95 43.25 16.60
C THR A 4 43.92 42.32 15.95
N GLU A 5 43.58 42.53 14.68
CA GLU A 5 42.61 41.73 13.93
C GLU A 5 43.21 40.36 13.54
N VAL A 6 44.53 40.32 13.32
CA VAL A 6 45.28 39.08 13.08
C VAL A 6 45.41 38.27 14.37
N GLN A 7 45.71 38.91 15.50
CA GLN A 7 45.77 38.26 16.82
C GLN A 7 44.42 37.65 17.22
N SER A 8 43.33 38.39 17.07
CA SER A 8 41.98 37.87 17.37
C SER A 8 41.60 36.66 16.51
N ARG A 9 42.06 36.60 15.25
CA ARG A 9 41.86 35.42 14.39
C ARG A 9 42.71 34.23 14.82
N ILE A 10 43.93 34.47 15.31
CA ILE A 10 44.81 33.42 15.84
C ILE A 10 44.22 32.85 17.13
N ASP A 11 43.72 33.70 18.03
CA ASP A 11 43.07 33.25 19.26
C ASP A 11 41.82 32.41 18.95
N SER A 12 40.97 32.87 18.03
CA SER A 12 39.80 32.09 17.59
C SER A 12 40.18 30.76 16.90
N LEU A 13 41.34 30.70 16.25
CA LEU A 13 41.86 29.45 15.67
C LEU A 13 42.39 28.50 16.74
N ASN A 14 43.05 29.02 17.77
CA ASN A 14 43.53 28.23 18.90
C ASN A 14 42.35 27.61 19.66
N ASP A 15 41.29 28.38 19.92
CA ASP A 15 40.08 27.85 20.58
C ASP A 15 39.43 26.71 19.77
N LYS A 16 39.43 26.83 18.43
CA LYS A 16 38.91 25.78 17.54
C LYS A 16 39.83 24.57 17.49
N LEU A 17 41.14 24.78 17.50
CA LEU A 17 42.13 23.70 17.57
C LEU A 17 42.00 22.94 18.88
N ASP A 18 41.85 23.64 20.01
CA ASP A 18 41.68 23.04 21.32
C ASP A 18 40.39 22.21 21.39
N PHE A 19 39.28 22.69 20.81
CA PHE A 19 38.04 21.93 20.67
C PHE A 19 38.24 20.65 19.84
N ILE A 20 38.91 20.74 18.69
CA ILE A 20 39.18 19.58 17.82
C ILE A 20 40.11 18.58 18.52
N VAL A 21 41.13 19.06 19.23
CA VAL A 21 42.06 18.21 19.99
C VAL A 21 41.31 17.45 21.08
N GLN A 22 40.40 18.12 21.80
CA GLN A 22 39.59 17.49 22.83
C GLN A 22 38.68 16.38 22.26
N GLU A 23 38.05 16.63 21.11
CA GLU A 23 37.22 15.64 20.43
C GLU A 23 38.05 14.45 19.90
N LEU A 24 39.24 14.71 19.35
CA LEU A 24 40.16 13.67 18.91
C LEU A 24 40.66 12.80 20.07
N GLU A 25 40.87 13.37 21.25
CA GLU A 25 41.23 12.63 22.45
C GLU A 25 40.08 11.76 22.97
N TYR A 26 38.85 12.29 22.94
CA TYR A 26 37.65 11.52 23.28
C TYR A 26 37.48 10.31 22.35
N GLN A 27 37.57 10.51 21.04
CA GLN A 27 37.52 9.42 20.06
C GLN A 27 38.67 8.42 20.22
N ARG A 28 39.87 8.88 20.60
CA ARG A 28 41.02 7.99 20.83
C ARG A 28 40.81 7.09 22.03
N ARG A 29 40.24 7.61 23.13
CA ARG A 29 39.92 6.80 24.32
C ARG A 29 38.88 5.72 24.02
N HIS A 30 37.82 6.08 23.30
CA HIS A 30 36.81 5.11 22.86
C HIS A 30 37.40 3.97 22.01
N ARG A 31 38.34 4.28 21.09
CA ARG A 31 39.04 3.23 20.33
C ARG A 31 39.85 2.28 21.22
N LEU A 32 40.49 2.80 22.26
CA LEU A 32 41.28 1.99 23.19
C LEU A 32 40.38 1.12 24.07
N GLU A 33 39.30 1.66 24.61
CA GLU A 33 38.31 0.90 25.39
C GLU A 33 37.68 -0.23 24.57
N MET A 34 37.48 0.01 23.26
CA MET A 34 36.96 -0.99 22.34
C MET A 34 38.01 -2.06 21.95
N GLU A 35 39.30 -1.70 21.89
CA GLU A 35 40.39 -2.66 21.73
C GLU A 35 40.54 -3.57 22.97
N ASP A 36 40.40 -3.01 24.17
CA ASP A 36 40.41 -3.77 25.42
C ASP A 36 39.19 -4.71 25.50
N LEU A 37 37.99 -4.23 25.16
CA LEU A 37 36.78 -5.06 25.09
C LEU A 37 36.92 -6.23 24.11
N LYS A 38 37.61 -6.01 22.98
CA LYS A 38 37.90 -7.05 21.98
C LYS A 38 38.79 -8.15 22.57
N ASP A 39 39.78 -7.77 23.36
CA ASP A 39 40.68 -8.71 24.02
C ASP A 39 39.97 -9.47 25.16
N ASP A 40 39.13 -8.80 25.94
CA ASP A 40 38.31 -9.41 27.00
C ASP A 40 37.26 -10.39 26.44
N LEU A 41 36.60 -10.04 25.33
CA LEU A 41 35.66 -10.91 24.64
C LEU A 41 36.30 -12.21 24.15
N LEU A 42 37.56 -12.16 23.70
CA LEU A 42 38.29 -13.35 23.26
C LEU A 42 38.57 -14.32 24.41
N ILE A 43 38.77 -13.79 25.62
CA ILE A 43 38.98 -14.60 26.84
C ILE A 43 37.66 -15.27 27.26
N VAL A 44 36.58 -14.50 27.42
CA VAL A 44 35.27 -15.02 27.83
C VAL A 44 34.72 -16.03 26.80
N ALA A 45 34.94 -15.79 25.51
CA ALA A 45 34.56 -16.71 24.43
C ALA A 45 35.16 -18.10 24.60
N LYS A 46 36.41 -18.19 25.06
CA LYS A 46 37.10 -19.46 25.27
C LYS A 46 36.47 -20.24 26.42
N ASP A 47 36.09 -19.55 27.49
CA ASP A 47 35.49 -20.16 28.69
C ASP A 47 34.04 -20.61 28.43
N VAL A 48 33.28 -19.82 27.68
CA VAL A 48 31.92 -20.18 27.24
C VAL A 48 31.94 -21.39 26.30
N TYR A 49 32.91 -21.48 25.39
CA TYR A 49 33.09 -22.65 24.52
C TYR A 49 33.36 -23.93 25.32
N GLN A 50 34.25 -23.85 26.31
CA GLN A 50 34.58 -24.99 27.18
C GLN A 50 33.40 -25.43 28.05
N THR A 51 32.62 -24.46 28.56
CA THR A 51 31.43 -24.74 29.37
C THR A 51 30.32 -25.34 28.50
N SER A 52 30.10 -24.80 27.30
CA SER A 52 29.09 -25.28 26.35
C SER A 52 29.39 -26.72 25.91
N LEU A 53 30.66 -27.08 25.69
CA LEU A 53 31.04 -28.46 25.37
C LEU A 53 30.68 -29.47 26.47
N ASN A 54 30.62 -29.04 27.73
CA ASN A 54 30.27 -29.90 28.85
C ASN A 54 28.75 -29.97 29.11
N GLU A 55 27.97 -28.97 28.67
CA GLU A 55 26.53 -28.85 28.98
C GLU A 55 25.59 -29.05 27.76
N PHE A 56 26.11 -29.13 26.52
CA PHE A 56 25.31 -29.27 25.30
C PHE A 56 25.00 -30.72 24.86
N GLU A 57 24.43 -31.54 25.76
CA GLU A 57 23.83 -32.82 25.34
C GLU A 57 22.41 -32.65 24.75
N GLU A 58 21.71 -31.54 25.00
CA GLU A 58 20.30 -31.34 24.60
C GLU A 58 20.07 -30.56 23.28
N LEU A 59 21.06 -29.84 22.75
CA LEU A 59 20.91 -28.94 21.57
C LEU A 59 21.74 -29.36 20.35
N SER A 60 22.34 -30.55 20.36
CA SER A 60 23.36 -31.02 19.40
C SER A 60 22.91 -31.15 17.93
N ASN A 61 21.62 -31.08 17.64
CA ASN A 61 21.10 -31.42 16.30
C ASN A 61 21.14 -30.25 15.29
N HIS A 62 21.36 -29.00 15.71
CA HIS A 62 21.29 -27.83 14.81
C HIS A 62 22.44 -26.82 14.95
N LEU A 63 23.33 -26.99 15.93
CA LEU A 63 24.46 -26.08 16.17
C LEU A 63 25.75 -26.88 16.12
N GLN A 64 26.55 -26.71 15.06
CA GLN A 64 27.89 -27.29 15.07
C GLN A 64 28.75 -26.48 16.05
N THR A 65 29.58 -27.18 16.82
CA THR A 65 30.54 -26.64 17.79
C THR A 65 31.41 -25.50 17.21
N GLY A 66 31.60 -25.45 15.89
CA GLY A 66 32.34 -24.39 15.19
C GLY A 66 31.54 -23.11 14.89
N ASP A 67 30.21 -23.16 14.89
CA ASP A 67 29.37 -22.04 14.46
C ASP A 67 29.40 -20.87 15.44
N ILE A 68 29.43 -21.18 16.74
CA ILE A 68 29.49 -20.18 17.82
C ILE A 68 30.83 -19.43 17.79
N LEU A 69 31.93 -20.15 17.61
CA LEU A 69 33.26 -19.54 17.45
C LEU A 69 33.35 -18.70 16.17
N HIS A 70 32.70 -19.13 15.10
CA HIS A 70 32.66 -18.37 13.85
C HIS A 70 31.87 -17.06 14.01
N LEU A 71 30.74 -17.08 14.73
CA LEU A 71 29.95 -15.90 15.06
C LEU A 71 30.70 -14.95 16.00
N LEU A 72 31.34 -15.46 17.05
CA LEU A 72 32.19 -14.66 17.94
C LEU A 72 33.36 -14.03 17.20
N LYS A 73 34.04 -14.79 16.34
CA LYS A 73 35.10 -14.25 15.48
C LYS A 73 34.58 -13.17 14.53
N LYS A 74 33.37 -13.34 13.98
CA LYS A 74 32.72 -12.30 13.16
C LYS A 74 32.42 -11.05 13.97
N LEU A 75 31.91 -11.17 15.19
CA LEU A 75 31.64 -10.04 16.07
C LEU A 75 32.92 -9.28 16.44
N VAL A 76 33.95 -9.99 16.92
CA VAL A 76 35.27 -9.42 17.30
C VAL A 76 35.97 -8.77 16.10
N ARG A 77 35.88 -9.36 14.90
CA ARG A 77 36.46 -8.78 13.68
C ARG A 77 35.70 -7.55 13.21
N ASN A 78 34.42 -7.43 13.58
CA ASN A 78 33.52 -6.39 13.11
C ASN A 78 33.23 -5.33 14.17
N THR A 79 33.97 -5.32 15.28
CA THR A 79 33.81 -4.38 16.39
C THR A 79 33.93 -2.92 15.94
N ASN A 80 34.80 -2.61 14.98
CA ASN A 80 34.89 -1.27 14.40
C ASN A 80 33.61 -0.85 13.67
N ASN A 81 32.96 -1.77 12.94
CA ASN A 81 31.69 -1.50 12.29
C ASN A 81 30.54 -1.39 13.32
N LEU A 82 30.65 -2.09 14.45
CA LEU A 82 29.71 -1.96 15.56
C LEU A 82 29.87 -0.60 16.26
N SER A 83 31.10 -0.12 16.45
CA SER A 83 31.40 1.23 16.97
C SER A 83 30.79 2.31 16.09
N ASN A 84 31.03 2.24 14.78
CA ASN A 84 30.44 3.19 13.82
C ASN A 84 28.90 3.13 13.81
N ALA A 85 28.32 1.94 14.04
CA ALA A 85 26.87 1.79 14.17
C ALA A 85 26.33 2.44 15.47
N PHE A 86 27.09 2.38 16.57
CA PHE A 86 26.73 3.08 17.81
C PHE A 86 26.78 4.61 17.65
N GLU A 87 27.80 5.14 16.98
CA GLU A 87 27.88 6.57 16.64
C GLU A 87 26.69 7.00 15.74
N GLN A 88 26.29 6.14 14.79
CA GLN A 88 25.07 6.39 13.98
C GLN A 88 23.78 6.36 14.80
N ILE A 89 23.68 5.51 15.82
CA ILE A 89 22.51 5.48 16.72
C ILE A 89 22.39 6.77 17.53
N GLU A 90 23.50 7.41 17.89
CA GLU A 90 23.51 8.71 18.57
C GLU A 90 22.93 9.80 17.65
N SER A 91 23.40 9.88 16.39
CA SER A 91 22.81 10.80 15.40
C SER A 91 21.33 10.52 15.10
N PHE A 92 20.87 9.26 15.18
CA PHE A 92 19.46 8.91 15.05
C PHE A 92 18.64 9.37 16.26
N ARG A 93 19.21 9.29 17.46
CA ARG A 93 18.57 9.78 18.68
C ARG A 93 18.41 11.30 18.64
N ASP A 94 19.44 12.03 18.21
CA ASP A 94 19.39 13.49 18.05
C ASP A 94 18.33 13.89 17.02
N PHE A 95 18.27 13.18 15.89
CA PHE A 95 17.22 13.37 14.87
C PHE A 95 15.82 13.11 15.42
N VAL A 96 15.63 12.07 16.25
CA VAL A 96 14.34 11.77 16.89
C VAL A 96 13.96 12.86 17.91
N ASP A 97 14.93 13.38 18.66
CA ASP A 97 14.72 14.45 19.63
C ASP A 97 14.35 15.78 18.94
N ASP A 98 14.97 16.10 17.81
CA ASP A 98 14.59 17.25 16.96
C ASP A 98 13.22 17.04 16.29
N ALA A 99 12.93 15.82 15.83
CA ALA A 99 11.66 15.47 15.20
C ALA A 99 10.49 15.51 16.19
N LYS A 100 10.71 15.33 17.51
CA LYS A 100 9.63 15.38 18.52
C LYS A 100 8.89 16.72 18.51
N VAL A 101 9.61 17.84 18.35
CA VAL A 101 9.00 19.18 18.37
C VAL A 101 8.09 19.39 17.15
N ILE A 102 8.56 19.02 15.96
CA ILE A 102 7.80 19.14 14.70
C ILE A 102 6.66 18.11 14.66
N SER A 103 6.87 16.91 15.20
CA SER A 103 5.89 15.82 15.18
C SER A 103 4.60 16.19 15.90
N LYS A 104 4.65 16.99 16.97
CA LYS A 104 3.46 17.32 17.76
C LYS A 104 2.47 18.18 16.98
N GLU A 105 2.95 19.20 16.28
CA GLU A 105 2.10 20.09 15.46
C GLU A 105 1.61 19.41 14.18
N MET A 106 2.48 18.61 13.54
CA MET A 106 2.10 17.78 12.40
C MET A 106 1.06 16.73 12.80
N PHE A 107 1.24 16.07 13.95
CA PHE A 107 0.31 15.06 14.44
C PHE A 107 -1.06 15.65 14.77
N GLN A 108 -1.11 16.82 15.39
CA GLN A 108 -2.36 17.55 15.63
C GLN A 108 -3.05 17.92 14.30
N SER A 109 -2.28 18.40 13.32
CA SER A 109 -2.81 18.74 11.99
C SER A 109 -3.35 17.52 11.24
N LEU A 110 -2.69 16.37 11.36
CA LEU A 110 -3.14 15.10 10.82
C LEU A 110 -4.43 14.62 11.49
N LEU A 111 -4.51 14.71 12.83
CA LEU A 111 -5.73 14.36 13.57
C LEU A 111 -6.92 15.23 13.17
N LEU A 112 -6.71 16.54 13.02
CA LEU A 112 -7.77 17.46 12.55
C LEU A 112 -8.23 17.12 11.13
N LYS A 113 -7.30 16.80 10.23
CA LYS A 113 -7.64 16.34 8.87
C LYS A 113 -8.41 15.03 8.88
N PHE A 114 -7.99 14.07 9.71
CA PHE A 114 -8.69 12.80 9.83
C PHE A 114 -10.09 12.98 10.43
N ASP A 115 -10.25 13.84 11.43
CA ASP A 115 -11.57 14.19 11.97
C ASP A 115 -12.46 14.86 10.91
N GLU A 116 -11.91 15.78 10.12
CA GLU A 116 -12.64 16.39 9.00
C GLU A 116 -13.06 15.34 7.95
N MET A 117 -12.17 14.41 7.60
CA MET A 117 -12.46 13.31 6.68
C MET A 117 -13.52 12.36 7.25
N ASP A 118 -13.50 12.09 8.56
CA ASP A 118 -14.49 11.26 9.22
C ASP A 118 -15.87 11.92 9.23
N ARG A 119 -15.95 13.19 9.64
CA ARG A 119 -17.20 13.97 9.58
C ARG A 119 -17.76 14.11 8.17
N ALA A 120 -16.89 14.22 7.17
CA ALA A 120 -17.28 14.25 5.77
C ALA A 120 -17.65 12.86 5.20
N GLY A 121 -17.50 11.78 5.99
CA GLY A 121 -17.94 10.43 5.64
C GLY A 121 -16.97 9.65 4.76
N TYR A 122 -15.73 10.12 4.56
CA TYR A 122 -14.74 9.45 3.70
C TYR A 122 -14.39 8.05 4.19
N PHE A 123 -14.29 7.85 5.52
CA PHE A 123 -13.99 6.52 6.08
C PHE A 123 -15.15 5.55 5.87
N GLN A 124 -16.38 6.00 6.06
CA GLN A 124 -17.56 5.17 5.83
C GLN A 124 -17.70 4.80 4.36
N PHE A 125 -17.54 5.76 3.45
CA PHE A 125 -17.52 5.50 2.01
C PHE A 125 -16.42 4.51 1.62
N SER A 126 -15.20 4.71 2.12
CA SER A 126 -14.06 3.84 1.82
C SER A 126 -14.32 2.42 2.32
N LYS A 127 -14.87 2.27 3.53
CA LYS A 127 -15.26 0.97 4.09
C LYS A 127 -16.28 0.26 3.21
N GLU A 128 -17.33 0.95 2.77
CA GLU A 128 -18.33 0.35 1.88
C GLU A 128 -17.76 0.02 0.50
N ALA A 129 -16.87 0.87 -0.04
CA ALA A 129 -16.16 0.59 -1.28
C ALA A 129 -15.29 -0.68 -1.14
N PHE A 130 -14.57 -0.83 -0.03
CA PHE A 130 -13.83 -2.06 0.28
C PHE A 130 -14.74 -3.27 0.42
N ASN A 131 -15.90 -3.15 1.06
CA ASN A 131 -16.88 -4.24 1.15
C ASN A 131 -17.38 -4.68 -0.23
N VAL A 132 -17.61 -3.73 -1.15
CA VAL A 132 -17.98 -4.02 -2.54
C VAL A 132 -16.84 -4.72 -3.26
N LEU A 133 -15.60 -4.22 -3.13
CA LEU A 133 -14.42 -4.85 -3.72
C LEU A 133 -14.19 -6.25 -3.17
N ASP A 134 -14.36 -6.47 -1.87
CA ASP A 134 -14.23 -7.79 -1.23
C ASP A 134 -15.28 -8.78 -1.77
N LYS A 135 -16.54 -8.34 -1.93
CA LYS A 135 -17.58 -9.13 -2.58
C LYS A 135 -17.22 -9.47 -4.03
N ILE A 136 -16.63 -8.54 -4.77
CA ILE A 136 -16.15 -8.81 -6.13
C ILE A 136 -15.02 -9.86 -6.08
N VAL A 137 -13.97 -9.65 -5.28
CA VAL A 137 -12.81 -10.55 -5.21
C VAL A 137 -13.18 -11.94 -4.70
N THR A 138 -14.16 -12.06 -3.81
CA THR A 138 -14.66 -13.35 -3.29
C THR A 138 -15.65 -14.03 -4.22
N SER A 139 -16.42 -13.28 -5.02
CA SER A 139 -17.40 -13.84 -5.97
C SER A 139 -16.78 -14.19 -7.32
N PHE A 140 -15.63 -13.61 -7.66
CA PHE A 140 -14.95 -13.81 -8.93
C PHE A 140 -13.62 -14.54 -8.70
N SER A 141 -13.39 -15.60 -9.48
CA SER A 141 -12.09 -16.28 -9.47
C SER A 141 -11.00 -15.38 -10.06
N PRO A 142 -9.70 -15.66 -9.80
CA PRO A 142 -8.60 -14.94 -10.46
C PRO A 142 -8.70 -14.94 -11.99
N GLN A 143 -9.27 -16.01 -12.57
CA GLN A 143 -9.51 -16.10 -14.01
C GLN A 143 -10.63 -15.15 -14.46
N ASP A 144 -11.67 -14.97 -13.66
CA ASP A 144 -12.76 -14.04 -13.97
C ASP A 144 -12.28 -12.58 -13.92
N VAL A 145 -11.42 -12.24 -12.95
CA VAL A 145 -10.79 -10.91 -12.86
C VAL A 145 -9.90 -10.66 -14.07
N LYS A 146 -9.15 -11.67 -14.53
CA LYS A 146 -8.34 -11.57 -15.75
C LYS A 146 -9.22 -11.36 -16.98
N ASN A 147 -10.27 -12.15 -17.16
CA ASN A 147 -11.22 -11.99 -18.26
C ASN A 147 -11.89 -10.61 -18.25
N LEU A 148 -12.21 -10.08 -17.05
CA LEU A 148 -12.73 -8.73 -16.88
C LEU A 148 -11.72 -7.68 -17.33
N GLY A 149 -10.46 -7.80 -16.91
CA GLY A 149 -9.37 -6.92 -17.32
C GLY A 149 -9.14 -6.92 -18.83
N ASP A 150 -9.12 -8.10 -19.45
CA ASP A 150 -8.91 -8.27 -20.89
C ASP A 150 -10.05 -7.66 -21.72
N ASN A 151 -11.28 -7.61 -21.17
CA ASN A 151 -12.46 -7.09 -21.84
C ASN A 151 -12.93 -5.72 -21.31
N ILE A 152 -12.15 -5.06 -20.44
CA ILE A 152 -12.61 -3.86 -19.73
C ILE A 152 -12.96 -2.72 -20.70
N VAL A 153 -12.18 -2.55 -21.78
CA VAL A 153 -12.43 -1.52 -22.80
C VAL A 153 -13.76 -1.78 -23.52
N MET A 154 -14.07 -3.04 -23.84
CA MET A 154 -15.33 -3.42 -24.47
C MET A 154 -16.50 -3.13 -23.55
N ILE A 155 -16.40 -3.54 -22.27
CA ILE A 155 -17.45 -3.32 -21.26
C ILE A 155 -17.69 -1.82 -21.06
N LEU A 156 -16.63 -1.01 -20.92
CA LEU A 156 -16.76 0.44 -20.79
C LEU A 156 -17.41 1.08 -22.02
N ASN A 157 -17.08 0.62 -23.22
CA ASN A 157 -17.75 1.07 -24.45
C ASN A 157 -19.22 0.66 -24.50
N THR A 158 -19.57 -0.56 -24.06
CA THR A 158 -20.97 -1.00 -23.95
C THR A 158 -21.73 -0.15 -22.94
N ILE A 159 -21.18 0.10 -21.75
CA ILE A 159 -21.80 0.99 -20.75
C ILE A 159 -21.99 2.38 -21.35
N LYS A 160 -20.95 2.95 -21.97
CA LYS A 160 -21.03 4.25 -22.66
C LYS A 160 -22.17 4.28 -23.69
N ASN A 161 -22.29 3.23 -24.50
CA ASN A 161 -23.35 3.12 -25.51
C ASN A 161 -24.75 2.99 -24.90
N LEU A 162 -24.90 2.25 -23.80
CA LEU A 162 -26.16 2.13 -23.08
C LEU A 162 -26.56 3.42 -22.35
N THR A 163 -25.56 4.21 -21.90
CA THR A 163 -25.78 5.51 -21.26
C THR A 163 -25.99 6.65 -22.26
N GLN A 164 -26.07 6.36 -23.57
CA GLN A 164 -26.43 7.39 -24.55
C GLN A 164 -27.88 7.86 -24.30
N PRO A 165 -28.18 9.17 -24.48
CA PRO A 165 -29.48 9.75 -24.17
C PRO A 165 -30.66 9.00 -24.79
N GLU A 166 -30.51 8.54 -26.04
CA GLU A 166 -31.53 7.83 -26.81
C GLU A 166 -31.85 6.46 -26.18
N MET A 167 -30.82 5.74 -25.73
CA MET A 167 -30.97 4.43 -25.09
C MET A 167 -31.58 4.55 -23.69
N LEU A 168 -31.13 5.53 -22.90
CA LEU A 168 -31.70 5.82 -21.58
C LEU A 168 -33.18 6.20 -21.68
N ALA A 169 -33.54 7.05 -22.64
CA ALA A 169 -34.93 7.41 -22.89
C ALA A 169 -35.78 6.18 -23.26
N THR A 170 -35.25 5.31 -24.13
CA THR A 170 -35.94 4.07 -24.53
C THR A 170 -36.17 3.14 -23.34
N VAL A 171 -35.16 2.94 -22.48
CA VAL A 171 -35.28 2.11 -21.26
C VAL A 171 -36.29 2.70 -20.29
N ASN A 172 -36.26 4.02 -20.07
CA ASN A 172 -37.21 4.69 -19.18
C ASN A 172 -38.66 4.54 -19.69
N ASN A 173 -38.88 4.76 -20.99
CA ASN A 173 -40.19 4.58 -21.62
C ASN A 173 -40.68 3.13 -21.49
N ALA A 174 -39.81 2.14 -21.67
CA ALA A 174 -40.15 0.73 -21.50
C ALA A 174 -40.55 0.38 -20.05
N VAL A 175 -39.84 0.93 -19.06
CA VAL A 175 -40.17 0.77 -17.64
C VAL A 175 -41.50 1.42 -17.30
N GLU A 176 -41.80 2.58 -17.87
CA GLU A 176 -43.08 3.27 -17.69
C GLU A 176 -44.24 2.47 -18.29
N ILE A 177 -44.10 1.97 -19.52
CA ILE A 177 -45.09 1.10 -20.16
C ILE A 177 -45.32 -0.17 -19.33
N TYR A 178 -44.25 -0.79 -18.79
CA TYR A 178 -44.39 -1.98 -17.96
C TYR A 178 -45.22 -1.73 -16.68
N LYS A 179 -45.12 -0.52 -16.10
CA LYS A 179 -45.91 -0.14 -14.93
C LYS A 179 -47.38 0.12 -15.26
N THR A 180 -47.69 0.53 -16.48
CA THR A 180 -49.05 0.86 -16.92
C THR A 180 -49.80 -0.32 -17.55
N ILE A 181 -49.11 -1.41 -17.90
CA ILE A 181 -49.75 -2.67 -18.30
C ILE A 181 -50.44 -3.26 -17.07
N ASP A 182 -51.76 -3.10 -17.03
CA ASP A 182 -52.61 -3.74 -16.04
C ASP A 182 -52.62 -5.26 -16.27
N ARG A 183 -52.08 -6.01 -15.31
CA ARG A 183 -51.87 -7.46 -15.47
C ARG A 183 -53.17 -8.26 -15.47
N ASP A 184 -54.27 -7.64 -15.07
CA ASP A 184 -55.59 -8.26 -14.97
C ASP A 184 -56.38 -8.22 -16.31
N GLU A 185 -55.86 -7.60 -17.36
CA GLU A 185 -56.54 -7.47 -18.67
C GLU A 185 -56.21 -8.59 -19.68
N ALA A 186 -55.19 -9.40 -19.41
CA ALA A 186 -54.70 -10.43 -20.34
C ALA A 186 -55.76 -11.49 -20.72
N GLY A 187 -56.83 -11.63 -19.94
CA GLY A 187 -57.92 -12.58 -20.19
C GLY A 187 -59.08 -12.06 -21.05
N LYS A 188 -59.11 -10.77 -21.45
CA LYS A 188 -60.30 -10.14 -22.05
C LYS A 188 -60.34 -10.13 -23.58
N ILE A 189 -59.26 -10.51 -24.26
CA ILE A 189 -59.18 -10.42 -25.73
C ILE A 189 -59.52 -11.76 -26.40
N SER A 190 -60.47 -11.73 -27.34
CA SER A 190 -60.83 -12.88 -28.18
C SER A 190 -59.81 -13.13 -29.31
N LEU A 191 -59.74 -14.34 -29.84
CA LEU A 191 -58.86 -14.70 -30.97
C LEU A 191 -59.03 -13.77 -32.19
N PHE A 192 -60.26 -13.35 -32.49
CA PHE A 192 -60.53 -12.39 -33.57
C PHE A 192 -60.05 -10.97 -33.20
N GLY A 193 -60.20 -10.58 -31.94
CA GLY A 193 -59.65 -9.33 -31.40
C GLY A 193 -58.14 -9.26 -31.55
N LEU A 194 -57.41 -10.35 -31.28
CA LEU A 194 -55.97 -10.43 -31.49
C LEU A 194 -55.59 -10.24 -32.96
N LEU A 195 -56.29 -10.91 -33.89
CA LEU A 195 -56.01 -10.77 -35.32
C LEU A 195 -56.26 -9.34 -35.81
N ARG A 196 -57.30 -8.68 -35.30
CA ARG A 196 -57.56 -7.26 -35.59
C ARG A 196 -56.46 -6.36 -35.02
N GLU A 197 -55.99 -6.66 -33.81
CA GLU A 197 -54.92 -5.92 -33.13
C GLU A 197 -53.60 -6.01 -33.90
N LEU A 198 -53.23 -7.21 -34.38
CA LEU A 198 -52.03 -7.43 -35.19
C LEU A 198 -52.06 -6.67 -36.53
N ASN A 199 -53.25 -6.34 -37.04
CA ASN A 199 -53.41 -5.60 -38.29
C ASN A 199 -53.27 -4.08 -38.11
N LYS A 200 -53.21 -3.57 -36.87
CA LYS A 200 -53.02 -2.15 -36.58
C LYS A 200 -51.64 -1.65 -37.07
N PRO A 201 -51.53 -0.37 -37.49
CA PRO A 201 -50.29 0.16 -38.06
C PRO A 201 -49.11 0.10 -37.08
N GLU A 202 -49.34 0.30 -35.79
CA GLU A 202 -48.32 0.26 -34.74
C GLU A 202 -47.72 -1.16 -34.61
N MET A 203 -48.58 -2.20 -34.61
CA MET A 203 -48.13 -3.59 -34.55
C MET A 203 -47.36 -4.01 -35.81
N LYS A 204 -47.78 -3.55 -36.98
CA LYS A 204 -47.05 -3.80 -38.23
C LYS A 204 -45.67 -3.15 -38.23
N GLN A 205 -45.55 -1.93 -37.70
CA GLN A 205 -44.26 -1.26 -37.54
C GLN A 205 -43.36 -2.00 -36.54
N GLY A 206 -43.92 -2.47 -35.42
CA GLY A 206 -43.22 -3.31 -34.45
C GLY A 206 -42.71 -4.62 -35.06
N LEU A 207 -43.55 -5.33 -35.82
CA LEU A 207 -43.15 -6.54 -36.54
C LEU A 207 -42.06 -6.28 -37.59
N LEU A 208 -42.13 -5.15 -38.31
CA LEU A 208 -41.07 -4.74 -39.23
C LEU A 208 -39.76 -4.46 -38.50
N PHE A 209 -39.82 -3.79 -37.34
CA PHE A 209 -38.65 -3.54 -36.50
C PHE A 209 -38.01 -4.85 -36.03
N VAL A 210 -38.78 -5.77 -35.46
CA VAL A 210 -38.29 -7.09 -35.02
C VAL A 210 -37.66 -7.84 -36.20
N THR A 211 -38.28 -7.81 -37.37
CA THR A 211 -37.75 -8.44 -38.58
C THR A 211 -36.41 -7.83 -39.00
N LYS A 212 -36.29 -6.51 -38.99
CA LYS A 212 -35.03 -5.80 -39.30
C LYS A 212 -33.94 -6.10 -38.27
N LEU A 213 -34.30 -6.17 -36.98
CA LEU A 213 -33.38 -6.49 -35.90
C LEU A 213 -32.84 -7.92 -36.05
N VAL A 214 -33.71 -8.90 -36.27
CA VAL A 214 -33.32 -10.30 -36.53
C VAL A 214 -32.42 -10.41 -37.77
N LYS A 215 -32.78 -9.71 -38.85
CA LYS A 215 -31.97 -9.68 -40.06
C LYS A 215 -30.58 -9.06 -39.82
N GLY A 216 -30.51 -7.94 -39.10
CA GLY A 216 -29.24 -7.30 -38.75
C GLY A 216 -28.33 -8.16 -37.88
N MET A 217 -28.89 -8.91 -36.92
CA MET A 217 -28.11 -9.85 -36.10
C MET A 217 -27.58 -11.05 -36.91
N ALA A 218 -28.32 -11.50 -37.93
CA ALA A 218 -27.87 -12.56 -38.81
C ALA A 218 -26.77 -12.09 -39.78
N GLU A 219 -26.83 -10.84 -40.25
CA GLU A 219 -25.86 -10.25 -41.19
C GLU A 219 -24.57 -9.77 -40.49
N GLY A 220 -24.64 -9.37 -39.22
CA GLY A 220 -23.48 -8.95 -38.41
C GLY A 220 -22.56 -10.08 -37.90
N ARG A 221 -22.71 -11.32 -38.41
CA ARG A 221 -21.85 -12.48 -38.08
C ARG A 221 -20.76 -12.76 -39.14
N ASN A 222 -20.27 -11.74 -39.83
CA ASN A 222 -19.05 -11.80 -40.66
C ASN A 222 -17.99 -10.84 -40.13
#